data_AF-A0AAV1ALW3-F1
#
_entry.id   AF-A0AAV1ALW3-F1
#
_cell.length_a   1.000
_cell.length_b   1.000
_cell.length_c   1.000
_cell.angle_alpha   90.00
_cell.angle_beta   90.00
_cell.angle_gamma   90.00
#
_symmetry.space_group_name_H-M   'P 1'
#
loop_
_entity.id
_entity.type
_entity.pdbx_description
1 polymer ?
#
loop_
_entity_poly.entity_id
_entity_poly.type
_entity_poly.pdbx_seq_one_letter_code
_entity_poly.pdbx_strand_id
1 'polypeptide(L)'
;MLDFLSNFKTLEPYQQQSSYVKFALNYLGVQKQIYNQQDMYLLLIPGANWVMKLGDKFLIKNGRLVSVDVQPLLSYAQRYWSSELLSVGMDVLRTLNKLSNGKTLYELWQIQSLLQIFEVSKFLLNSNCFRHAEDNLRLLEKYSRKSIDNLGYYIIHLDWKKSLEREMVYHRITKHWQDIMKELIYENTKQKGSIGDWKEYRRKTEDDETERSCYGHDGLATMMMMVESTTNR
;
A
#
# COMPACT_ATOMS: atom_id res chain seq x y z
N MET A 1 -12.98 -3.71 -1.30
CA MET A 1 -13.33 -4.12 -2.69
C MET A 1 -12.81 -5.52 -3.01
N LEU A 2 -11.55 -5.85 -2.68
CA LEU A 2 -10.99 -7.20 -2.83
C LEU A 2 -11.74 -8.24 -1.97
N ASP A 3 -12.07 -7.91 -0.71
CA ASP A 3 -12.90 -8.76 0.15
C ASP A 3 -14.32 -8.97 -0.38
N PHE A 4 -14.81 -8.05 -1.23
CA PHE A 4 -16.12 -8.18 -1.87
C PHE A 4 -16.07 -9.15 -3.06
N LEU A 5 -14.96 -9.21 -3.79
CA LEU A 5 -14.76 -10.19 -4.87
C LEU A 5 -14.75 -11.62 -4.33
N SER A 6 -14.16 -11.83 -3.15
CA SER A 6 -14.23 -13.11 -2.43
C SER A 6 -15.65 -13.45 -1.94
N ASN A 7 -16.47 -12.46 -1.59
CA ASN A 7 -17.83 -12.63 -1.10
C ASN A 7 -18.89 -12.85 -2.20
N PHE A 8 -18.52 -12.87 -3.48
CA PHE A 8 -19.49 -13.25 -4.52
C PHE A 8 -19.93 -14.71 -4.42
N LYS A 9 -19.16 -15.57 -3.74
CA LYS A 9 -19.53 -16.97 -3.48
C LYS A 9 -20.75 -17.12 -2.57
N THR A 10 -21.07 -16.11 -1.77
CA THR A 10 -22.14 -16.14 -0.76
C THR A 10 -23.30 -15.22 -1.13
N LEU A 11 -23.48 -14.89 -2.41
CA LEU A 11 -24.63 -14.09 -2.86
C LEU A 11 -25.92 -14.90 -2.67
N GLU A 12 -26.48 -14.81 -1.47
CA GLU A 12 -27.87 -15.14 -1.17
C GLU A 12 -28.80 -14.39 -2.14
N PRO A 13 -29.90 -15.02 -2.62
CA PRO A 13 -30.81 -14.42 -3.60
C PRO A 13 -31.40 -13.07 -3.20
N TYR A 14 -31.41 -12.76 -1.90
CA TYR A 14 -32.02 -11.56 -1.32
C TYR A 14 -31.06 -10.37 -1.13
N GLN A 15 -29.74 -10.52 -1.35
CA GLN A 15 -28.82 -9.39 -1.38
C GLN A 15 -28.76 -8.79 -2.79
N GLN A 16 -29.88 -8.19 -3.16
CA GLN A 16 -30.07 -7.45 -4.38
C GLN A 16 -29.06 -6.29 -4.42
N GLN A 17 -28.00 -6.47 -5.21
CA GLN A 17 -27.16 -5.40 -5.77
C GLN A 17 -26.69 -4.33 -4.77
N SER A 18 -25.69 -4.65 -3.94
CA SER A 18 -24.90 -3.57 -3.35
C SER A 18 -24.32 -2.71 -4.49
N SER A 19 -24.29 -1.38 -4.30
CA SER A 19 -23.74 -0.44 -5.29
C SER A 19 -22.31 -0.83 -5.72
N TYR A 20 -21.56 -1.46 -4.83
CA TYR A 20 -20.23 -2.02 -5.08
C TYR A 20 -20.22 -3.18 -6.08
N VAL A 21 -21.17 -4.11 -6.00
CA VAL A 21 -21.27 -5.22 -6.97
C VAL A 21 -21.61 -4.68 -8.35
N LYS A 22 -22.56 -3.74 -8.43
CA LYS A 22 -22.91 -3.09 -9.69
C LYS A 22 -21.73 -2.32 -10.28
N PHE A 23 -20.99 -1.58 -9.45
CA PHE A 23 -19.77 -0.89 -9.86
C PHE A 23 -18.72 -1.87 -10.40
N ALA A 24 -18.44 -2.96 -9.70
CA ALA A 24 -17.44 -3.95 -10.11
C ALA A 24 -17.80 -4.63 -11.44
N LEU A 25 -19.06 -5.02 -11.61
CA LEU A 25 -19.55 -5.59 -12.87
C LEU A 25 -19.46 -4.57 -14.01
N ASN A 26 -19.88 -3.33 -13.77
CA ASN A 26 -19.78 -2.26 -14.78
C ASN A 26 -18.34 -1.99 -15.19
N TYR A 27 -17.39 -1.93 -14.25
CA TYR A 27 -15.98 -1.75 -14.55
C TYR A 27 -15.43 -2.88 -15.42
N LEU A 28 -15.85 -4.12 -15.14
CA LEU A 28 -15.46 -5.29 -15.94
C LEU A 28 -16.18 -5.35 -17.30
N GLY A 29 -17.15 -4.48 -17.56
CA GLY A 29 -17.99 -4.56 -18.76
C GLY A 29 -18.91 -5.78 -18.73
N VAL A 30 -19.47 -6.10 -17.56
CA VAL A 30 -20.34 -7.26 -17.36
C VAL A 30 -21.74 -6.77 -16.96
N GLN A 31 -22.77 -7.31 -17.63
CA GLN A 31 -24.15 -7.06 -17.30
C GLN A 31 -24.80 -8.34 -16.76
N LYS A 32 -25.29 -8.29 -15.52
CA LYS A 32 -26.11 -9.36 -14.95
C LYS A 32 -27.53 -9.28 -15.54
N GLN A 33 -28.02 -10.39 -16.05
CA GLN A 33 -29.40 -10.60 -16.50
C GLN A 33 -29.99 -11.79 -15.74
N ILE A 34 -31.31 -11.77 -15.54
CA ILE A 34 -32.05 -12.88 -14.96
C ILE A 34 -32.96 -13.42 -16.07
N TYR A 35 -32.75 -14.67 -16.45
CA TYR A 35 -33.57 -15.35 -17.45
C TYR A 35 -34.04 -16.68 -16.87
N ASN A 36 -35.35 -16.93 -16.86
CA ASN A 36 -35.95 -18.15 -16.30
C ASN A 36 -35.42 -18.52 -14.89
N GLN A 37 -35.32 -17.53 -14.00
CA GLN A 37 -34.78 -17.68 -12.63
C GLN A 37 -33.28 -18.08 -12.55
N GLN A 38 -32.56 -18.05 -13.67
CA GLN A 38 -31.12 -18.26 -13.72
C GLN A 38 -30.39 -16.94 -13.97
N ASP A 39 -29.32 -16.74 -13.22
CA ASP A 39 -28.42 -15.61 -13.41
C ASP A 39 -27.52 -15.84 -14.64
N MET A 40 -27.60 -14.95 -15.61
CA MET A 40 -26.72 -14.92 -16.78
C MET A 40 -25.85 -13.67 -16.73
N TYR A 41 -24.54 -13.82 -16.96
CA TYR A 41 -23.60 -12.69 -16.97
C TYR A 41 -23.14 -12.43 -18.39
N LEU A 42 -23.68 -11.37 -19.00
CA LEU A 42 -23.37 -10.95 -20.36
C LEU A 42 -22.10 -10.11 -20.38
N LEU A 43 -21.20 -10.40 -21.32
CA LEU A 43 -19.98 -9.64 -21.55
C LEU A 43 -20.25 -8.56 -22.61
N LEU A 44 -20.18 -7.30 -22.17
CA LEU A 44 -20.38 -6.12 -23.03
C LEU A 44 -19.15 -5.84 -23.90
N ILE A 45 -17.97 -6.27 -23.46
CA ILE A 45 -16.71 -6.10 -24.19
C ILE A 45 -16.01 -7.47 -24.28
N PRO A 46 -16.45 -8.38 -25.16
CA PRO A 46 -15.85 -9.71 -25.30
C PRO A 46 -14.37 -9.69 -25.71
N GLY A 47 -13.91 -8.61 -26.33
CA GLY A 47 -12.51 -8.39 -26.73
C GLY A 47 -11.60 -7.86 -25.61
N ALA A 48 -12.09 -7.68 -24.38
CA ALA A 48 -11.25 -7.21 -23.29
C ALA A 48 -10.15 -8.23 -22.96
N ASN A 49 -8.94 -7.76 -22.65
CA ASN A 49 -7.78 -8.62 -22.37
C ASN A 49 -8.06 -9.68 -21.29
N TRP A 50 -8.83 -9.34 -20.26
CA TRP A 50 -9.17 -10.28 -19.19
C TRP A 50 -10.17 -11.35 -19.65
N VAL A 51 -11.09 -11.01 -20.57
CA VAL A 51 -12.02 -11.96 -21.20
C VAL A 51 -11.28 -12.91 -22.13
N MET A 52 -10.34 -12.40 -22.93
CA MET A 52 -9.52 -13.24 -23.80
C MET A 52 -8.73 -14.30 -23.01
N LYS A 53 -8.27 -13.96 -21.80
CA LYS A 53 -7.59 -14.90 -20.88
C LYS A 53 -8.50 -15.98 -20.31
N LEU A 54 -9.82 -15.76 -20.29
CA LEU A 54 -10.82 -16.77 -19.89
C LEU A 54 -10.75 -17.98 -20.85
N GLY A 55 -10.63 -17.70 -22.15
CA GLY A 55 -10.62 -18.70 -23.22
C GLY A 55 -12.01 -19.21 -23.58
N ASP A 56 -12.16 -19.74 -24.80
CA ASP A 56 -13.45 -20.08 -25.39
C ASP A 56 -14.26 -21.12 -24.60
N LYS A 57 -13.58 -21.99 -23.83
CA LYS A 57 -14.21 -23.08 -23.07
C LYS A 57 -15.19 -22.63 -21.98
N PHE A 58 -15.07 -21.41 -21.49
CA PHE A 58 -15.95 -20.86 -20.45
C PHE A 58 -16.94 -19.82 -21.01
N LEU A 59 -16.86 -19.55 -22.30
CA LEU A 59 -17.73 -18.59 -22.97
C LEU A 59 -18.92 -19.31 -23.59
N ILE A 60 -20.11 -18.83 -23.28
CA ILE A 60 -21.36 -19.27 -23.91
C ILE A 60 -21.69 -18.25 -25.00
N LYS A 61 -21.64 -18.68 -26.25
CA LYS A 61 -21.90 -17.81 -27.41
C LYS A 61 -23.29 -18.10 -27.96
N ASN A 62 -24.17 -17.10 -27.95
CA ASN A 62 -25.49 -17.16 -28.55
C ASN A 62 -25.65 -16.03 -29.59
N GLY A 63 -25.32 -16.34 -30.85
CA GLY A 63 -25.24 -15.36 -31.92
C GLY A 63 -24.18 -14.29 -31.62
N ARG A 64 -24.61 -13.04 -31.45
CA ARG A 64 -23.73 -11.90 -31.10
C ARG A 64 -23.50 -11.74 -29.60
N LEU A 65 -24.27 -12.43 -28.77
CA LEU A 65 -24.16 -12.33 -27.31
C LEU A 65 -23.14 -13.33 -26.80
N VAL A 66 -22.27 -12.87 -25.91
CA VAL A 66 -21.28 -13.70 -25.23
C VAL A 66 -21.55 -13.60 -23.73
N SER A 67 -21.82 -14.72 -23.09
CA SER A 67 -22.00 -14.80 -21.65
C SER A 67 -21.00 -15.76 -21.02
N VAL A 68 -20.93 -15.71 -19.69
CA VAL A 68 -20.03 -16.52 -18.88
C VAL A 68 -20.74 -16.93 -17.59
N ASP A 69 -20.45 -18.12 -17.10
CA ASP A 69 -20.94 -18.55 -15.80
C ASP A 69 -20.31 -17.74 -14.67
N VAL A 70 -21.01 -17.66 -13.54
CA VAL A 70 -20.56 -16.86 -12.38
C VAL A 70 -19.20 -17.31 -11.85
N GLN A 71 -18.92 -18.62 -11.77
CA GLN A 71 -17.69 -19.11 -11.16
C GLN A 71 -16.42 -18.78 -11.98
N PRO A 72 -16.37 -19.03 -13.31
CA PRO A 72 -15.29 -18.52 -14.16
C PRO A 72 -15.18 -17.00 -14.13
N LEU A 73 -16.30 -16.29 -14.23
CA LEU A 73 -16.32 -14.82 -14.18
C LEU A 73 -15.56 -14.30 -12.96
N LEU A 74 -15.96 -14.74 -11.76
CA LEU A 74 -15.37 -14.27 -10.51
C LEU A 74 -13.88 -14.61 -10.41
N SER A 75 -13.51 -15.83 -10.78
CA SER A 75 -12.12 -16.30 -10.69
C SER A 75 -11.19 -15.48 -11.58
N TYR A 76 -11.60 -15.18 -12.82
CA TYR A 76 -10.78 -14.41 -13.75
C TYR A 76 -10.84 -12.91 -13.48
N ALA A 77 -12.00 -12.39 -13.11
CA ALA A 77 -12.15 -11.00 -12.68
C ALA A 77 -11.24 -10.71 -11.48
N GLN A 78 -11.27 -11.55 -10.44
CA GLN A 78 -10.43 -11.39 -9.27
C GLN A 78 -8.94 -11.37 -9.64
N ARG A 79 -8.48 -12.31 -10.47
CA ARG A 79 -7.09 -12.34 -10.94
C ARG A 79 -6.71 -11.11 -11.73
N TYR A 80 -7.60 -10.64 -12.61
CA TYR A 80 -7.37 -9.43 -13.40
C TYR A 80 -7.26 -8.21 -12.49
N TRP A 81 -8.23 -7.98 -11.62
CA TRP A 81 -8.21 -6.88 -10.66
C TRP A 81 -6.98 -6.89 -9.77
N SER A 82 -6.61 -8.04 -9.22
CA SER A 82 -5.38 -8.18 -8.44
C SER A 82 -4.14 -7.79 -9.25
N SER A 83 -4.07 -8.21 -10.52
CA SER A 83 -2.95 -7.86 -11.41
C SER A 83 -2.90 -6.37 -11.72
N GLU A 84 -4.04 -5.75 -12.05
CA GLU A 84 -4.12 -4.32 -12.35
C GLU A 84 -3.78 -3.47 -11.12
N LEU A 85 -4.35 -3.82 -9.96
CA LEU A 85 -4.10 -3.09 -8.72
C LEU A 85 -2.63 -3.21 -8.28
N LEU A 86 -2.01 -4.38 -8.46
CA LEU A 86 -0.57 -4.53 -8.24
C LEU A 86 0.22 -3.66 -9.21
N SER A 87 -0.10 -3.68 -10.51
CA SER A 87 0.60 -2.87 -11.53
C SER A 87 0.52 -1.38 -11.22
N VAL A 88 -0.69 -0.86 -10.99
CA VAL A 88 -0.93 0.55 -10.64
C VAL A 88 -0.24 0.89 -9.32
N GLY A 89 -0.30 0.00 -8.32
CA GLY A 89 0.40 0.18 -7.06
C GLY A 89 1.91 0.33 -7.24
N MET A 90 2.51 -0.49 -8.12
CA MET A 90 3.93 -0.36 -8.47
C MET A 90 4.24 0.95 -9.20
N ASP A 91 3.36 1.42 -10.10
CA ASP A 91 3.52 2.71 -10.79
C ASP A 91 3.43 3.90 -9.82
N VAL A 92 2.49 3.83 -8.86
CA VAL A 92 2.35 4.81 -7.78
C VAL A 92 3.63 4.85 -6.94
N LEU A 93 4.18 3.69 -6.53
CA LEU A 93 5.43 3.64 -5.77
C LEU A 93 6.62 4.24 -6.53
N ARG A 94 6.76 3.94 -7.83
CA ARG A 94 7.82 4.54 -8.66
C ARG A 94 7.68 6.05 -8.75
N THR A 95 6.45 6.55 -8.86
CA THR A 95 6.15 7.98 -8.93
C THR A 95 6.43 8.68 -7.60
N LEU A 96 5.93 8.13 -6.50
CA LEU A 96 6.17 8.65 -5.15
C LEU A 96 7.66 8.63 -4.80
N ASN A 97 8.41 7.58 -5.16
CA ASN A 97 9.85 7.55 -4.93
C ASN A 97 10.61 8.59 -5.76
N LYS A 98 10.17 8.91 -6.99
CA LYS A 98 10.75 10.05 -7.73
C LYS A 98 10.46 11.37 -7.03
N LEU A 99 9.24 11.53 -6.52
CA LEU A 99 8.82 12.71 -5.78
C LEU A 99 9.64 12.88 -4.50
N SER A 100 9.78 11.84 -3.69
CA SER A 100 10.52 11.91 -2.42
C SER A 100 12.02 12.24 -2.56
N ASN A 101 12.65 11.88 -3.68
CA ASN A 101 14.06 12.22 -3.96
C ASN A 101 14.21 13.57 -4.69
N GLY A 102 13.13 14.31 -4.94
CA GLY A 102 13.15 15.60 -5.63
C GLY A 102 13.74 16.72 -4.76
N LYS A 103 14.87 17.30 -5.20
CA LYS A 103 15.63 18.34 -4.46
C LYS A 103 14.86 19.65 -4.19
N THR A 104 13.70 19.85 -4.83
CA THR A 104 12.95 21.12 -4.81
C THR A 104 11.67 21.07 -3.97
N LEU A 105 11.34 19.92 -3.36
CA LEU A 105 10.11 19.81 -2.58
C LEU A 105 10.31 20.28 -1.14
N TYR A 106 9.29 20.95 -0.61
CA TYR A 106 9.21 21.26 0.81
C TYR A 106 9.22 19.97 1.65
N GLU A 107 9.93 19.99 2.78
CA GLU A 107 10.23 18.80 3.62
C GLU A 107 8.97 17.98 3.95
N LEU A 108 7.83 18.64 4.19
CA LEU A 108 6.55 17.99 4.44
C LEU A 108 6.10 17.06 3.31
N TRP A 109 6.29 17.48 2.06
CA TRP A 109 5.90 16.66 0.90
C TRP A 109 6.81 15.46 0.72
N GLN A 110 8.08 15.58 1.11
CA GLN A 110 9.01 14.45 1.14
C GLN A 110 8.57 13.44 2.19
N ILE A 111 8.23 13.93 3.40
CA ILE A 111 7.69 13.10 4.48
C ILE A 111 6.39 12.41 4.05
N GLN A 112 5.42 13.15 3.51
CA GLN A 112 4.16 12.59 3.02
C GLN A 112 4.40 11.54 1.93
N SER A 113 5.32 11.79 1.00
CA SER A 113 5.68 10.82 -0.03
C SER A 113 6.25 9.55 0.58
N LEU A 114 7.12 9.66 1.59
CA LEU A 114 7.70 8.51 2.29
C LEU A 114 6.64 7.69 3.05
N LEU A 115 5.69 8.36 3.71
CA LEU A 115 4.55 7.72 4.37
C LEU A 115 3.70 6.93 3.38
N GLN A 116 3.37 7.55 2.25
CA GLN A 116 2.57 6.91 1.20
C GLN A 116 3.33 5.76 0.53
N ILE A 117 4.65 5.89 0.32
CA ILE A 117 5.47 4.77 -0.14
C ILE A 117 5.37 3.61 0.84
N PHE A 118 5.54 3.84 2.15
CA PHE A 118 5.45 2.77 3.13
C PHE A 118 4.07 2.10 3.14
N GLU A 119 3.00 2.91 3.18
CA GLU A 119 1.63 2.42 3.24
C GLU A 119 1.29 1.54 2.03
N VAL A 120 1.56 2.04 0.82
CA VAL A 120 1.32 1.30 -0.42
C VAL A 120 2.21 0.06 -0.48
N SER A 121 3.49 0.14 -0.07
CA SER A 121 4.39 -1.02 -0.06
C SER A 121 3.88 -2.13 0.85
N LYS A 122 3.50 -1.78 2.09
CA LYS A 122 2.98 -2.74 3.07
C LYS A 122 1.64 -3.32 2.64
N PHE A 123 0.74 -2.50 2.09
CA PHE A 123 -0.52 -2.98 1.53
C PHE A 123 -0.30 -4.02 0.43
N LEU A 124 0.62 -3.74 -0.50
CA LEU A 124 0.94 -4.65 -1.59
C LEU A 124 1.64 -5.92 -1.07
N LEU A 125 2.52 -5.84 -0.07
CA LEU A 125 3.22 -7.00 0.51
C LEU A 125 2.29 -7.92 1.33
N ASN A 126 1.40 -7.34 2.14
CA ASN A 126 0.63 -8.10 3.13
C ASN A 126 -0.69 -8.65 2.58
N SER A 127 -1.12 -8.20 1.40
CA SER A 127 -2.39 -8.62 0.83
C SER A 127 -2.26 -9.95 0.09
N ASN A 128 -3.03 -10.95 0.55
CA ASN A 128 -3.14 -12.27 -0.10
C ASN A 128 -3.76 -12.22 -1.50
N CYS A 129 -4.21 -11.06 -1.96
CA CYS A 129 -4.84 -10.90 -3.26
C CYS A 129 -3.83 -10.89 -4.41
N PHE A 130 -2.56 -10.62 -4.13
CA PHE A 130 -1.54 -10.43 -5.15
C PHE A 130 -0.69 -11.69 -5.34
N ARG A 131 -0.37 -11.97 -6.61
CA ARG A 131 0.68 -12.91 -6.96
C ARG A 131 1.89 -12.09 -7.37
N HIS A 132 2.93 -12.14 -6.55
CA HIS A 132 4.13 -11.38 -6.83
C HIS A 132 5.11 -12.19 -7.65
N ALA A 133 5.72 -11.55 -8.64
CA ALA A 133 7.00 -11.99 -9.15
C ALA A 133 8.08 -11.73 -8.07
N GLU A 134 9.11 -12.57 -8.02
CA GLU A 134 10.22 -12.44 -7.07
C GLU A 134 10.84 -11.03 -7.08
N ASP A 135 11.03 -10.46 -8.26
CA ASP A 135 11.57 -9.09 -8.42
C ASP A 135 10.66 -8.02 -7.81
N ASN A 136 9.33 -8.20 -7.89
CA ASN A 136 8.38 -7.27 -7.31
C ASN A 136 8.38 -7.36 -5.77
N LEU A 137 8.53 -8.54 -5.19
CA LEU A 137 8.67 -8.70 -3.73
C LEU A 137 9.88 -7.94 -3.21
N ARG A 138 11.04 -8.20 -3.80
CA ARG A 138 12.30 -7.53 -3.41
C ARG A 138 12.22 -6.02 -3.56
N LEU A 139 11.57 -5.54 -4.62
CA LEU A 139 11.40 -4.11 -4.85
C LEU A 139 10.45 -3.48 -3.82
N LEU A 140 9.36 -4.16 -3.46
CA LEU A 140 8.41 -3.70 -2.44
C LEU A 140 9.06 -3.66 -1.03
N GLU A 141 9.81 -4.70 -0.67
CA GLU A 141 10.58 -4.72 0.59
C GLU A 141 11.60 -3.58 0.64
N LYS A 142 12.30 -3.35 -0.48
CA LYS A 142 13.23 -2.22 -0.61
C LYS A 142 12.54 -0.88 -0.42
N TYR A 143 11.36 -0.67 -1.02
CA TYR A 143 10.60 0.56 -0.84
C TYR A 143 10.16 0.75 0.61
N SER A 144 9.59 -0.29 1.23
CA SER A 144 9.18 -0.28 2.63
C SER A 144 10.33 0.09 3.55
N ARG A 145 11.48 -0.59 3.42
CA ARG A 145 12.66 -0.37 4.26
C ARG A 145 13.24 1.03 4.06
N LYS A 146 13.44 1.44 2.80
CA LYS A 146 13.97 2.79 2.49
C LYS A 146 13.07 3.89 3.05
N SER A 147 11.75 3.71 3.04
CA SER A 147 10.83 4.66 3.65
C SER A 147 11.01 4.77 5.16
N ILE A 148 11.17 3.65 5.87
CA ILE A 148 11.43 3.65 7.32
C ILE A 148 12.74 4.37 7.62
N ASP A 149 13.82 4.00 6.91
CA ASP A 149 15.16 4.54 7.14
C ASP A 149 15.19 6.07 6.90
N ASN A 150 14.63 6.51 5.77
CA ASN A 150 14.57 7.93 5.43
C ASN A 150 13.67 8.71 6.40
N LEU A 151 12.50 8.18 6.74
CA LEU A 151 11.59 8.84 7.69
C LEU A 151 12.24 8.95 9.06
N GLY A 152 12.97 7.92 9.51
CA GLY A 152 13.73 7.95 10.76
C GLY A 152 14.76 9.06 10.76
N TYR A 153 15.51 9.22 9.65
CA TYR A 153 16.42 10.34 9.49
C TYR A 153 15.70 11.69 9.62
N TYR A 154 14.57 11.89 8.93
CA TYR A 154 13.81 13.14 9.05
C TYR A 154 13.31 13.38 10.48
N ILE A 155 12.81 12.36 11.17
CA ILE A 155 12.27 12.49 12.53
C ILE A 155 13.37 12.84 13.53
N ILE A 156 14.54 12.20 13.43
CA ILE A 156 15.69 12.44 14.32
C ILE A 156 16.26 13.85 14.11
N HIS A 157 16.24 14.34 12.87
CA HIS A 157 16.78 15.65 12.51
C HIS A 157 15.73 16.76 12.40
N LEU A 158 14.46 16.48 12.72
CA LEU A 158 13.40 17.48 12.64
C LEU A 158 13.56 18.49 13.77
N ASP A 159 13.59 19.78 13.44
CA ASP A 159 13.49 20.84 14.44
C ASP A 159 12.18 20.67 15.22
N TRP A 160 12.26 20.70 16.56
CA TRP A 160 11.11 20.60 17.44
C TRP A 160 10.04 21.67 17.11
N LYS A 161 10.44 22.85 16.62
CA LYS A 161 9.52 23.90 16.16
C LYS A 161 8.74 23.50 14.91
N LYS A 162 9.41 22.92 13.91
CA LYS A 162 8.77 22.39 12.69
C LYS A 162 7.89 21.19 13.01
N SER A 163 8.28 20.38 13.99
CA SER A 163 7.51 19.26 14.54
C SER A 163 6.15 19.69 15.10
N LEU A 164 6.04 20.93 15.56
CA LEU A 164 4.81 21.50 16.13
C LEU A 164 3.95 22.23 15.09
N GLU A 165 4.35 22.28 13.82
CA GLU A 165 3.50 22.82 12.77
C GLU A 165 2.19 22.02 12.68
N ARG A 166 1.07 22.76 12.54
CA ARG A 166 -0.29 22.19 12.60
C ARG A 166 -0.46 21.00 11.67
N GLU A 167 0.13 21.06 10.47
CA GLU A 167 0.06 19.99 9.49
C GLU A 167 0.79 18.74 9.99
N MET A 168 2.00 18.86 10.54
CA MET A 168 2.75 17.74 11.11
C MET A 168 2.03 17.11 12.30
N VAL A 169 1.45 17.92 13.19
CA VAL A 169 0.68 17.43 14.34
C VAL A 169 -0.57 16.65 13.89
N TYR A 170 -1.26 17.11 12.84
CA TYR A 170 -2.40 16.38 12.28
C TYR A 170 -1.98 15.03 11.69
N HIS A 171 -0.88 15.00 10.94
CA HIS A 171 -0.39 13.76 10.34
C HIS A 171 0.02 12.70 11.39
N ARG A 172 0.54 13.12 12.55
CA ARG A 172 0.94 12.21 13.65
C ARG A 172 -0.19 11.37 14.23
N ILE A 173 -1.41 11.88 14.16
CA ILE A 173 -2.59 11.23 14.72
C ILE A 173 -3.15 10.18 13.73
N THR A 174 -2.70 10.21 12.47
CA THR A 174 -3.14 9.23 11.47
C THR A 174 -2.60 7.84 11.80
N LYS A 175 -3.44 6.82 11.58
CA LYS A 175 -3.07 5.42 11.80
C LYS A 175 -1.78 5.02 11.06
N HIS A 176 -1.61 5.53 9.83
CA HIS A 176 -0.43 5.25 9.01
C HIS A 176 0.87 5.74 9.65
N TRP A 177 0.86 6.94 10.26
CA TRP A 177 2.01 7.44 11.00
C TRP A 177 2.33 6.55 12.21
N GLN A 178 1.30 6.20 12.99
CA GLN A 178 1.48 5.36 14.18
C GLN A 178 2.03 3.97 13.84
N ASP A 179 1.54 3.35 12.78
CA ASP A 179 2.01 2.04 12.33
C ASP A 179 3.48 2.09 11.88
N ILE A 180 3.90 3.17 11.21
CA ILE A 180 5.30 3.39 10.84
C ILE A 180 6.17 3.63 12.08
N MET A 181 5.72 4.45 13.02
CA MET A 181 6.48 4.71 14.25
C MET A 181 6.71 3.43 15.06
N LYS A 182 5.71 2.54 15.14
CA LYS A 182 5.85 1.24 15.78
C LYS A 182 6.89 0.38 15.08
N GLU A 183 6.85 0.29 13.76
CA GLU A 183 7.83 -0.47 12.97
C GLU A 183 9.24 0.11 13.10
N LEU A 184 9.37 1.44 13.10
CA LEU A 184 10.64 2.12 13.29
C LEU A 184 11.23 1.82 14.67
N ILE A 185 10.42 1.86 15.73
CA ILE A 185 10.85 1.51 17.08
C ILE A 185 11.24 0.02 17.14
N TYR A 186 10.45 -0.85 16.52
CA TYR A 186 10.72 -2.29 16.46
C TYR A 186 12.07 -2.59 15.77
N GLU A 187 12.32 -2.04 14.59
CA GLU A 187 13.59 -2.22 13.87
C GLU A 187 14.79 -1.68 14.67
N ASN A 188 14.66 -0.51 15.31
CA ASN A 188 15.72 0.06 16.14
C ASN A 188 16.01 -0.75 17.42
N THR A 189 14.98 -1.31 18.05
CA THR A 189 15.12 -2.16 19.24
C THR A 189 15.65 -3.55 18.92
N LYS A 190 15.30 -4.09 17.75
CA LYS A 190 15.86 -5.34 17.21
C LYS A 190 17.35 -5.21 16.87
N GLN A 191 17.77 -4.09 16.26
CA GLN A 191 19.19 -3.82 16.00
C GLN A 191 20.02 -3.59 17.27
N LYS A 192 19.41 -3.11 18.37
CA LYS A 192 20.07 -3.05 19.68
C LYS A 192 20.37 -4.44 20.28
N GLY A 193 19.81 -5.52 19.75
CA GLY A 193 20.22 -6.90 20.08
C GLY A 193 21.58 -7.29 19.49
N SER A 194 22.08 -6.59 18.46
CA SER A 194 23.39 -6.80 17.84
C SER A 194 24.29 -5.56 17.98
N ILE A 195 24.49 -5.09 19.22
CA ILE A 195 25.38 -3.98 19.62
C ILE A 195 26.85 -4.29 19.25
N GLY A 196 27.17 -4.26 17.96
CA GLY A 196 28.52 -4.27 17.41
C GLY A 196 28.78 -3.04 16.55
N ASP A 197 27.83 -2.67 15.70
CA ASP A 197 28.10 -1.75 14.58
C ASP A 197 27.93 -0.25 14.89
N TRP A 198 27.17 0.11 15.93
CA TRP A 198 26.98 1.54 16.29
C TRP A 198 28.23 2.18 16.91
N LYS A 199 29.18 1.38 17.41
CA LYS A 199 30.48 1.89 17.88
C LYS A 199 31.44 2.17 16.72
N GLU A 200 31.33 1.43 15.62
CA GLU A 200 32.12 1.62 14.40
C GLU A 200 31.68 2.88 13.65
N TYR A 201 30.35 3.13 13.59
CA TYR A 201 29.78 4.32 12.97
C TYR A 201 30.09 5.60 13.76
N ARG A 202 30.08 5.52 15.11
CA ARG A 202 30.46 6.62 16.01
C ARG A 202 31.92 7.05 15.81
N ARG A 203 32.84 6.09 15.63
CA ARG A 203 34.26 6.35 15.41
C ARG A 203 34.54 7.09 14.10
N LYS A 204 33.71 6.88 13.07
CA LYS A 204 33.82 7.57 11.78
C LYS A 204 33.27 9.00 11.78
N THR A 205 32.44 9.36 12.76
CA THR A 205 31.88 10.71 12.91
C THR A 205 32.59 11.56 13.96
N GLU A 206 33.46 10.96 14.78
CA GLU A 206 34.31 11.67 15.76
C GLU A 206 35.56 12.31 15.10
N ASP A 207 35.97 11.86 13.91
CA ASP A 207 37.08 12.48 13.16
C ASP A 207 36.71 13.84 12.50
N ASP A 208 35.42 14.22 12.51
CA ASP A 208 34.89 15.51 12.01
C ASP A 208 34.33 16.40 13.15
N GLU A 209 34.82 16.23 14.38
CA GLU A 209 34.40 17.04 15.53
C GLU A 209 34.95 18.48 15.49
N THR A 210 34.12 19.42 15.04
CA THR A 210 33.98 20.70 15.75
C THR A 210 32.59 21.34 15.59
N GLU A 211 31.50 20.58 15.76
CA GLU A 211 30.16 21.12 16.12
C GLU A 211 29.10 20.00 16.13
N ARG A 212 28.92 19.26 17.25
CA ARG A 212 27.67 18.51 17.56
C ARG A 212 27.77 17.72 18.88
N SER A 213 27.82 18.42 20.01
CA SER A 213 27.82 17.79 21.34
C SER A 213 26.41 17.51 21.93
N CYS A 214 25.30 17.70 21.21
CA CYS A 214 23.96 17.64 21.85
C CYS A 214 22.96 16.61 21.31
N TYR A 215 23.16 15.99 20.14
CA TYR A 215 22.02 15.38 19.44
C TYR A 215 21.85 13.86 19.53
N GLY A 216 22.75 13.15 20.22
CA GLY A 216 22.70 11.67 20.30
C GLY A 216 21.63 11.12 21.25
N HIS A 217 21.36 11.82 22.35
CA HIS A 217 20.35 11.41 23.35
C HIS A 217 18.95 11.98 23.03
N ASP A 218 18.90 13.08 22.28
CA ASP A 218 17.66 13.80 21.96
C ASP A 218 16.82 13.12 20.88
N GLY A 219 17.39 12.35 19.95
CA GLY A 219 16.62 11.71 18.87
C GLY A 219 15.62 10.66 19.35
N LEU A 220 16.03 9.78 20.28
CA LEU A 220 15.13 8.79 20.89
C LEU A 220 14.14 9.43 21.85
N ALA A 221 14.56 10.44 22.62
CA ALA A 221 13.66 11.22 23.47
C ALA A 221 12.62 11.97 22.63
N THR A 222 13.01 12.52 21.48
CA THR A 222 12.10 13.17 20.53
C THR A 222 11.14 12.16 19.91
N MET A 223 11.60 10.97 19.51
CA MET A 223 10.72 9.88 19.06
C MET A 223 9.74 9.42 20.14
N MET A 224 10.19 9.30 21.40
CA MET A 224 9.34 8.95 22.54
C MET A 224 8.32 10.07 22.86
N MET A 225 8.73 11.34 22.86
CA MET A 225 7.83 12.49 23.03
C MET A 225 6.79 12.59 21.90
N MET A 226 7.16 12.27 20.66
CA MET A 226 6.22 12.20 19.54
C MET A 226 5.20 11.06 19.69
N VAL A 227 5.54 9.97 20.38
CA VAL A 227 4.61 8.87 20.68
C VAL A 227 3.74 9.20 21.89
N GLU A 228 4.31 9.70 22.99
CA GLU A 228 3.57 10.01 24.23
C GLU A 228 2.53 11.13 24.05
N SER A 229 2.81 12.12 23.21
CA SER A 229 1.84 13.17 22.86
C SER A 229 0.61 12.66 22.09
N THR A 230 0.64 11.43 21.56
CA THR A 230 -0.50 10.80 20.86
C THR A 230 -1.36 9.92 21.78
N THR A 231 -0.85 9.51 22.95
CA THR A 231 -1.55 8.60 23.87
C THR A 231 -2.39 9.34 24.92
N ASN A 232 -2.18 10.64 25.10
CA ASN A 232 -2.83 11.48 26.12
C ASN A 232 -4.01 12.31 25.59
N ARG A 233 -4.76 11.82 24.59
CA ARG A 233 -6.00 12.43 24.11
C ARG A 233 -7.13 11.43 23.98
#